data_AF-A0A432ZVL6-F1
#
_entry.id   AF-A0A432ZVL6-F1
#
_cell.length_a   1.000
_cell.length_b   1.000
_cell.length_c   1.000
_cell.angle_alpha   90.00
_cell.angle_beta   90.00
_cell.angle_gamma   90.00
#
_symmetry.space_group_name_H-M   'P 1'
#
loop_
_entity.id
_entity.type
_entity.pdbx_description
1 polymer ?
#
loop_
_entity_poly.entity_id
_entity_poly.type
_entity_poly.pdbx_seq_one_letter_code
_entity_poly.pdbx_strand_id
1 'polypeptide(L)'
;MALKNVKYVLINENNELIKNEDVSLDIKTAEVILKNSEEINEFNASNLENSNQQINELQTKNTELISQLEQQTLQLKQIEINNFNNSLTDNEEFKNVLLKSYDINDDIEVIKIHLQSVCDELIKVQTVNTGGVPKTENKENNILDTDNVFNK
;
A
#
# COMPACT_ATOMS: atom_id res chain seq x y z
N MET A 1 -0.14 -32.85 -79.39
CA MET A 1 0.11 -33.06 -77.94
C MET A 1 -0.82 -34.18 -77.49
N ALA A 2 -0.27 -35.31 -77.04
CA ALA A 2 -1.07 -36.43 -76.57
C ALA A 2 -1.56 -36.15 -75.14
N LEU A 3 -2.87 -36.11 -74.92
CA LEU A 3 -3.44 -36.08 -73.58
C LEU A 3 -3.08 -37.41 -72.89
N LYS A 4 -2.15 -37.35 -71.93
CA LYS A 4 -1.93 -38.46 -71.00
C LYS A 4 -3.16 -38.54 -70.09
N ASN A 5 -3.91 -39.63 -70.19
CA ASN A 5 -4.96 -39.97 -69.23
C ASN A 5 -4.30 -40.19 -67.86
N VAL A 6 -4.30 -39.16 -67.01
CA VAL A 6 -3.89 -39.27 -65.60
C VAL A 6 -5.13 -39.72 -64.82
N LYS A 7 -5.09 -40.93 -64.28
CA LYS A 7 -6.15 -41.48 -63.43
C LYS A 7 -5.82 -41.14 -61.97
N TYR A 8 -6.60 -40.27 -61.36
CA TYR A 8 -6.48 -39.94 -59.93
C TYR A 8 -7.14 -41.04 -59.11
N VAL A 9 -6.49 -41.41 -57.99
CA VAL A 9 -6.96 -42.47 -57.08
C VAL A 9 -7.09 -41.85 -55.70
N LEU A 10 -8.28 -41.99 -55.10
CA LEU A 10 -8.53 -41.56 -53.73
C LEU A 10 -8.10 -42.65 -52.76
N ILE A 11 -7.29 -42.25 -51.78
CA ILE A 11 -6.73 -43.12 -50.76
C ILE A 11 -7.18 -42.55 -49.40
N ASN A 12 -7.67 -43.39 -48.51
CA ASN A 12 -8.06 -42.96 -47.17
C ASN A 12 -6.83 -42.71 -46.28
N GLU A 13 -7.09 -42.19 -45.09
CA GLU A 13 -6.09 -41.96 -44.03
C GLU A 13 -5.33 -43.23 -43.57
N ASN A 14 -5.84 -44.42 -43.90
CA ASN A 14 -5.17 -45.71 -43.66
C ASN A 14 -4.42 -46.25 -44.88
N ASN A 15 -4.21 -45.42 -45.90
CA ASN A 15 -3.55 -45.78 -47.15
C ASN A 15 -4.29 -46.82 -48.01
N GLU A 16 -5.60 -46.98 -47.80
CA GLU A 16 -6.46 -47.90 -48.54
C GLU A 16 -7.22 -47.19 -49.66
N LEU A 17 -7.39 -47.90 -50.77
CA LEU A 17 -8.04 -47.42 -51.98
C LEU A 17 -9.55 -47.30 -51.75
N ILE A 18 -10.08 -46.07 -51.84
CA ILE A 18 -11.52 -45.82 -51.69
C ILE A 18 -12.21 -46.28 -52.98
N LYS A 19 -12.84 -47.46 -52.95
CA LYS A 19 -13.60 -47.99 -54.08
C LYS A 19 -14.98 -47.34 -54.11
N ASN A 20 -15.18 -46.34 -54.98
CA ASN A 20 -16.53 -45.90 -55.33
C ASN A 20 -17.04 -46.80 -56.47
N GLU A 21 -18.14 -47.52 -56.23
CA GLU A 21 -18.68 -48.50 -57.18
C GLU A 21 -19.24 -47.90 -58.48
N ASP A 22 -19.43 -46.59 -58.63
CA ASP A 22 -19.83 -46.04 -59.95
C ASP A 22 -19.60 -44.54 -60.17
N VAL A 23 -18.82 -43.86 -59.31
CA VAL A 23 -18.60 -42.41 -59.44
C VAL A 23 -17.12 -42.10 -59.29
N SER A 24 -16.42 -42.13 -60.43
CA SER A 24 -15.14 -41.44 -60.60
C SER A 24 -15.36 -39.97 -60.22
N LEU A 25 -14.78 -39.50 -59.12
CA LEU A 25 -14.70 -38.06 -58.87
C LEU A 25 -13.96 -37.44 -60.06
N ASP A 26 -14.63 -36.56 -60.80
CA ASP A 26 -13.98 -35.87 -61.90
C ASP A 26 -12.85 -34.98 -61.33
N ILE A 27 -11.79 -34.80 -62.12
CA ILE A 27 -10.58 -34.05 -61.74
C ILE A 27 -10.94 -32.66 -61.20
N LYS A 28 -11.91 -31.97 -61.80
CA LYS A 28 -12.38 -30.65 -61.34
C LYS A 28 -13.01 -30.71 -59.96
N THR A 29 -13.78 -31.76 -59.67
CA THR A 29 -14.38 -31.95 -58.35
C THR A 29 -13.31 -32.17 -57.28
N ALA A 30 -12.26 -32.94 -57.59
CA ALA A 30 -11.14 -33.17 -56.68
C ALA A 30 -10.29 -31.89 -56.45
N GLU A 31 -10.03 -31.11 -57.49
CA GLU A 31 -9.33 -29.82 -57.41
C GLU A 31 -10.09 -28.81 -56.53
N VAL A 32 -11.42 -28.74 -56.66
CA VAL A 32 -12.26 -27.86 -55.82
C VAL A 32 -12.21 -28.27 -54.36
N ILE A 33 -12.24 -29.58 -54.05
CA ILE A 33 -12.14 -30.07 -52.67
C ILE A 33 -10.78 -29.70 -52.05
N LEU A 34 -9.68 -29.92 -52.78
CA LEU A 34 -8.34 -29.58 -52.30
C LEU A 34 -8.20 -28.07 -52.06
N LYS A 35 -8.64 -27.25 -53.01
CA LYS A 35 -8.60 -25.78 -52.86
C LYS A 35 -9.43 -25.31 -51.67
N ASN A 36 -10.64 -25.83 -51.51
CA ASN A 36 -11.48 -25.49 -50.35
C ASN A 36 -10.82 -25.94 -49.04
N SER A 37 -10.12 -27.07 -49.03
CA SER A 37 -9.40 -27.53 -47.83
C SER A 37 -8.25 -26.61 -47.45
N GLU A 38 -7.51 -26.09 -48.43
CA GLU A 38 -6.44 -25.11 -48.22
C GLU A 38 -7.00 -23.79 -47.69
N GLU A 39 -8.08 -23.28 -48.29
CA GLU A 39 -8.75 -22.05 -47.86
C GLU A 39 -9.31 -22.17 -46.43
N ILE A 40 -9.91 -23.32 -46.07
CA ILE A 40 -10.40 -23.57 -44.71
C ILE A 40 -9.24 -23.64 -43.71
N ASN A 41 -8.13 -24.27 -44.08
CA ASN A 41 -6.95 -24.36 -43.21
C ASN A 41 -6.33 -22.98 -42.95
N GLU A 42 -6.20 -22.14 -43.99
CA GLU A 42 -5.72 -20.77 -43.86
C GLU A 42 -6.66 -19.92 -43.00
N PHE A 43 -7.98 -20.03 -43.23
CA PHE A 43 -8.98 -19.34 -42.41
C PHE A 43 -8.91 -19.76 -40.93
N ASN A 44 -8.78 -21.06 -40.65
CA ASN A 44 -8.67 -21.57 -39.29
C ASN A 44 -7.37 -21.14 -38.61
N ALA A 45 -6.24 -21.15 -39.33
CA ALA A 45 -4.97 -20.67 -38.82
C ALA A 45 -5.03 -19.18 -38.46
N SER A 46 -5.60 -18.35 -39.34
CA SER A 46 -5.80 -16.92 -39.10
C SER A 46 -6.72 -16.65 -37.90
N ASN A 47 -7.81 -17.40 -37.77
CA ASN A 47 -8.72 -17.26 -36.62
C ASN A 47 -8.05 -17.66 -35.29
N LEU A 48 -7.23 -18.72 -35.31
CA LEU A 48 -6.48 -19.15 -34.13
C LEU A 48 -5.44 -18.10 -33.74
N GLU A 49 -4.71 -17.54 -34.70
CA GLU A 49 -3.74 -16.46 -34.47
C GLU A 49 -4.41 -15.22 -33.87
N ASN A 50 -5.52 -14.78 -34.45
CA ASN A 50 -6.29 -13.64 -33.95
C ASN A 50 -6.81 -13.89 -32.53
N SER A 51 -7.36 -15.09 -32.27
CA SER A 51 -7.83 -15.48 -30.94
C SER A 51 -6.70 -15.46 -29.91
N ASN A 52 -5.52 -15.98 -30.27
CA ASN A 52 -4.35 -15.97 -29.41
C ASN A 52 -3.86 -14.55 -29.12
N GLN A 53 -3.89 -13.66 -30.12
CA GLN A 53 -3.55 -12.25 -29.93
C GLN A 53 -4.51 -11.57 -28.93
N GLN A 54 -5.82 -11.77 -29.09
CA GLN A 54 -6.83 -11.23 -28.17
C GLN A 54 -6.65 -11.77 -26.74
N ILE A 55 -6.32 -13.05 -26.60
CA ILE A 55 -6.03 -13.66 -25.29
C ILE A 55 -4.82 -12.98 -24.63
N ASN A 56 -3.74 -12.75 -25.38
CA ASN A 56 -2.54 -12.08 -24.86
C ASN A 56 -2.86 -10.64 -24.42
N GLU A 57 -3.60 -9.89 -25.23
CA GLU A 57 -4.02 -8.52 -24.90
C GLU A 57 -4.87 -8.50 -23.61
N LEU A 58 -5.81 -9.43 -23.46
CA LEU A 58 -6.62 -9.57 -22.25
C LEU A 58 -5.76 -9.93 -21.03
N GLN A 59 -4.78 -10.83 -21.16
CA GLN A 59 -3.88 -11.20 -20.07
C GLN A 59 -3.00 -10.03 -19.62
N THR A 60 -2.45 -9.26 -20.56
CA THR A 60 -1.69 -8.04 -20.27
C THR A 60 -2.57 -7.04 -19.53
N LYS A 61 -3.77 -6.77 -20.04
CA LYS A 61 -4.70 -5.82 -19.40
C LYS A 61 -5.13 -6.28 -18.01
N ASN A 62 -5.34 -7.58 -17.80
CA ASN A 62 -5.68 -8.13 -16.49
C ASN A 62 -4.53 -7.95 -15.48
N THR A 63 -3.29 -8.16 -15.93
CA THR A 63 -2.10 -7.94 -15.10
C THR A 63 -1.95 -6.47 -14.70
N GLU A 64 -2.19 -5.55 -15.64
CA GLU A 64 -2.19 -4.11 -15.37
C GLU A 64 -3.28 -3.72 -14.36
N LEU A 65 -4.50 -4.22 -14.54
CA LEU A 65 -5.62 -3.95 -13.62
C LEU A 65 -5.35 -4.46 -12.20
N ILE A 66 -4.75 -5.65 -12.06
CA ILE A 66 -4.34 -6.19 -10.75
C ILE A 66 -3.34 -5.25 -10.08
N SER A 67 -2.31 -4.80 -10.81
CA SER A 67 -1.31 -3.86 -10.29
C SER A 67 -1.94 -2.53 -9.85
N GLN A 68 -2.87 -1.98 -10.64
CA GLN A 68 -3.60 -0.76 -10.29
C GLN A 68 -4.44 -0.93 -9.02
N LEU A 69 -5.12 -2.06 -8.85
CA LEU A 69 -5.91 -2.36 -7.65
C LEU A 69 -5.05 -2.51 -6.40
N GLU A 70 -3.88 -3.14 -6.51
CA GLU A 70 -2.92 -3.26 -5.41
C GLU A 70 -2.43 -1.88 -4.96
N GLN A 71 -2.08 -1.01 -5.91
CA GLN A 71 -1.65 0.37 -5.62
C GLN A 71 -2.76 1.19 -4.96
N GLN A 72 -3.99 1.14 -5.46
CA GLN A 72 -5.14 1.83 -4.86
C GLN A 72 -5.43 1.32 -3.44
N THR A 73 -5.30 0.02 -3.20
CA THR A 73 -5.50 -0.58 -1.87
C THR A 73 -4.47 -0.06 -0.86
N LEU A 74 -3.20 0.06 -1.27
CA LEU A 74 -2.16 0.64 -0.42
C LEU A 74 -2.41 2.12 -0.12
N GLN A 75 -2.83 2.89 -1.13
CA GLN A 75 -3.16 4.31 -0.96
C GLN A 75 -4.34 4.52 0.01
N LEU A 76 -5.39 3.70 -0.09
CA LEU A 76 -6.53 3.76 0.82
C LEU A 76 -6.14 3.49 2.27
N LYS A 77 -5.31 2.47 2.52
CA LYS A 77 -4.77 2.19 3.86
C LYS A 77 -3.95 3.35 4.41
N GLN A 78 -3.15 4.00 3.57
CA GLN A 78 -2.37 5.17 3.97
C GLN A 78 -3.28 6.36 4.34
N ILE A 79 -4.33 6.60 3.56
CA ILE A 79 -5.32 7.65 3.85
C ILE A 79 -6.03 7.37 5.19
N GLU A 80 -6.42 6.13 5.45
CA GLU A 80 -7.06 5.74 6.71
C GLU A 80 -6.15 5.99 7.92
N ILE A 81 -4.87 5.59 7.82
CA ILE A 81 -3.86 5.86 8.87
C ILE A 81 -3.69 7.36 9.09
N ASN A 82 -3.57 8.14 8.00
CA ASN A 82 -3.41 9.59 8.10
C ASN A 82 -4.64 10.25 8.75
N ASN A 83 -5.85 9.82 8.39
CA ASN A 83 -7.08 10.33 8.98
C ASN A 83 -7.17 10.01 10.47
N PHE A 84 -6.77 8.80 10.87
CA PHE A 84 -6.69 8.41 12.28
C PHE A 84 -5.69 9.30 13.04
N ASN A 85 -4.48 9.49 12.51
CA ASN A 85 -3.46 10.34 13.13
C ASN A 85 -3.90 11.81 13.25
N ASN A 86 -4.57 12.34 12.23
CA ASN A 86 -5.14 13.69 12.29
C ASN A 86 -6.23 13.76 13.37
N SER A 87 -7.10 12.76 13.46
CA SER A 87 -8.12 12.69 14.51
C SER A 87 -7.52 12.65 15.92
N LEU A 88 -6.34 12.05 16.12
CA LEU A 88 -5.64 12.08 17.40
C LEU A 88 -5.00 13.45 17.67
N THR A 89 -4.42 14.06 16.64
CA THR A 89 -3.74 15.36 16.75
C THR A 89 -4.73 16.51 16.97
N ASP A 90 -5.91 16.44 16.35
CA ASP A 90 -6.97 17.43 16.49
C ASP A 90 -7.86 17.19 17.72
N ASN A 91 -7.57 16.12 18.49
CA ASN A 91 -8.29 15.84 19.72
C ASN A 91 -7.82 16.77 20.84
N GLU A 92 -8.45 17.94 20.93
CA GLU A 92 -8.24 18.93 21.98
C GLU A 92 -8.49 18.37 23.39
N GLU A 93 -9.39 17.39 23.55
CA GLU A 93 -9.61 16.75 24.85
C GLU A 93 -8.38 15.92 25.27
N PHE A 94 -7.79 15.14 24.35
CA PHE A 94 -6.56 14.39 24.59
C PHE A 94 -5.37 15.31 24.86
N LYS A 95 -5.22 16.41 24.10
CA LYS A 95 -4.21 17.45 24.35
C LYS A 95 -4.38 18.06 25.74
N ASN A 96 -5.61 18.38 26.14
CA ASN A 96 -5.91 18.97 27.44
C ASN A 96 -5.66 18.00 28.61
N VAL A 97 -5.91 16.70 28.42
CA VAL A 97 -5.55 15.67 29.42
C VAL A 97 -4.03 15.59 29.58
N LEU A 98 -3.28 15.58 28.47
CA LEU A 98 -1.82 15.65 28.51
C LEU A 98 -1.33 16.92 29.22
N LEU A 99 -1.82 18.09 28.83
CA LEU A 99 -1.45 19.37 29.46
C LEU A 99 -1.75 19.39 30.98
N LYS A 100 -2.93 18.92 31.40
CA LYS A 100 -3.29 18.82 32.82
C LYS A 100 -2.38 17.87 33.59
N SER A 101 -1.92 16.78 32.98
CA SER A 101 -0.97 15.86 33.63
C SER A 101 0.43 16.44 33.82
N TYR A 102 0.78 17.49 33.06
CA TYR A 102 2.04 18.23 33.20
C TYR A 102 1.89 19.53 34.02
N ASP A 103 0.68 19.90 34.42
CA ASP A 103 0.45 21.10 35.23
C ASP A 103 0.83 20.84 36.70
N ILE A 104 2.13 20.98 36.98
CA ILE A 104 2.73 20.82 38.31
C ILE A 104 2.75 22.13 39.10
N ASN A 105 2.07 23.18 38.63
CA ASN A 105 2.13 24.51 39.27
C ASN A 105 1.56 24.49 40.69
N ASP A 106 0.44 23.78 40.89
CA ASP A 106 -0.17 23.60 42.21
C ASP A 106 0.78 22.85 43.16
N ASP A 107 1.44 21.80 42.68
CA ASP A 107 2.43 21.04 43.47
C ASP A 107 3.64 21.91 43.84
N ILE A 108 4.13 22.74 42.92
CA ILE A 108 5.21 23.71 43.16
C ILE A 108 4.78 24.73 44.23
N GLU A 109 3.55 25.21 44.18
CA GLU A 109 3.03 26.19 45.14
C GLU A 109 2.91 25.59 46.55
N VAL A 110 2.42 24.35 46.66
CA VAL A 110 2.39 23.60 47.92
C VAL A 110 3.81 23.40 48.48
N ILE A 111 4.78 23.04 47.65
CA ILE A 111 6.18 22.88 48.06
C ILE A 111 6.76 24.21 48.55
N LYS A 112 6.50 25.33 47.85
CA LYS A 112 6.94 26.67 48.27
C LYS A 112 6.40 27.04 49.65
N ILE A 113 5.11 26.79 49.91
CA ILE A 113 4.49 27.08 51.21
C ILE A 113 5.16 26.24 52.32
N HIS A 114 5.39 24.94 52.08
CA HIS A 114 6.06 24.07 53.05
C HIS A 114 7.50 24.52 53.33
N LEU A 115 8.27 24.87 52.29
CA LEU A 115 9.64 25.37 52.46
C LEU A 115 9.65 26.68 53.25
N GLN A 116 8.71 27.59 53.00
CA GLN A 116 8.61 28.83 53.76
C GLN A 116 8.29 28.55 55.24
N SER A 117 7.37 27.62 55.53
CA SER A 117 7.06 27.22 56.91
C SER A 117 8.28 26.65 57.63
N VAL A 118 9.06 25.78 56.97
CA VAL A 118 10.29 25.21 57.54
C VAL A 118 11.32 26.32 57.79
N CYS A 119 11.51 27.25 56.85
CA CYS A 119 12.40 28.39 57.03
C CYS A 119 11.99 29.26 58.24
N ASP A 120 10.70 29.55 58.38
CA ASP A 120 10.18 30.36 59.48
C ASP A 120 10.38 29.67 60.84
N GLU A 121 10.20 28.36 60.92
CA GLU A 121 10.49 27.56 62.11
C GLU A 121 11.98 27.55 62.47
N LEU A 122 12.85 27.36 61.47
CA LEU A 122 14.31 27.41 61.68
C LEU A 122 14.77 28.78 62.19
N ILE A 123 14.21 29.88 61.66
CA ILE A 123 14.48 31.24 62.15
C ILE A 123 14.04 31.40 63.60
N LYS A 124 12.86 30.89 63.99
CA LYS A 124 12.39 30.93 65.38
C LYS A 124 13.33 30.16 66.31
N VAL A 125 13.70 28.94 65.95
CA VAL A 125 14.63 28.11 66.73
C VAL A 125 16.00 28.79 66.87
N GLN A 126 16.51 29.38 65.79
CA GLN A 126 17.77 30.13 65.83
C GLN A 126 17.67 31.33 66.77
N THR A 127 16.57 32.09 66.70
CA THR A 127 16.34 33.28 67.54
C THR A 127 16.28 32.94 69.03
N VAL A 128 15.65 31.81 69.37
CA VAL A 128 15.60 31.29 70.76
C VAL A 128 16.99 30.84 71.23
N ASN A 129 17.74 30.14 70.38
CA ASN A 129 19.05 29.60 70.74
C ASN A 129 20.17 30.66 70.79
N THR A 130 20.02 31.81 70.12
CA THR A 130 21.02 32.91 70.14
C THR A 130 20.67 34.06 71.10
N GLY A 131 19.63 33.93 71.92
CA GLY A 131 19.28 34.95 72.92
C GLY A 131 18.77 36.27 72.31
N GLY A 132 18.13 36.22 71.14
CA GLY A 132 17.44 37.38 70.56
C GLY A 132 18.26 38.27 69.63
N VAL A 133 19.46 37.87 69.20
CA VAL A 133 20.19 38.58 68.13
C VAL A 133 20.17 37.70 66.86
N PRO A 134 19.39 38.06 65.83
CA PRO A 134 19.52 37.46 64.50
C PRO A 134 20.90 37.85 63.97
N LYS A 135 21.77 36.89 63.70
CA LYS A 135 22.98 37.17 62.93
C LYS A 135 22.56 37.52 61.51
N THR A 136 22.52 38.81 61.17
CA THR A 136 22.52 39.27 59.78
C THR A 136 23.88 38.96 59.17
N GLU A 137 24.06 37.73 58.70
CA GLU A 137 25.12 37.41 57.75
C GLU A 137 24.48 37.34 56.36
N ASN A 138 24.94 38.27 55.51
CA ASN A 138 24.65 38.48 54.10
C ASN A 138 23.57 37.59 53.46
N LYS A 139 22.43 38.20 53.15
CA LYS A 139 21.63 37.81 51.98
C LYS A 139 22.46 38.09 50.72
N GLU A 140 23.40 37.20 50.40
CA GLU A 140 23.74 37.00 49.00
C GLU A 140 22.45 36.52 48.34
N ASN A 141 21.87 37.41 47.53
CA ASN A 141 20.75 37.08 46.66
C ASN A 141 21.23 36.05 45.64
N ASN A 142 21.27 34.78 46.02
CA ASN A 142 21.13 33.68 45.06
C ASN A 142 19.66 33.62 44.67
N ILE A 143 19.21 34.64 43.94
CA ILE A 143 18.17 34.44 42.96
C ILE A 143 18.83 33.49 41.96
N LEU A 144 18.52 32.20 42.08
CA LEU A 144 18.69 31.28 40.97
C LEU A 144 17.95 31.93 39.81
N ASP A 145 18.72 32.50 38.90
CA ASP A 145 18.29 33.01 37.62
C ASP A 145 17.69 31.84 36.84
N THR A 146 16.38 31.63 37.02
CA THR A 146 15.62 30.55 36.38
C THR A 146 15.20 30.89 34.96
N ASP A 147 15.65 32.02 34.40
CA ASP A 147 15.18 32.51 33.10
C ASP A 147 15.73 31.73 31.89
N ASN A 148 16.39 30.58 32.07
CA ASN A 148 17.04 29.89 30.96
C ASN A 148 16.94 28.36 30.87
N VAL A 149 16.04 27.70 31.59
CA VAL A 149 15.98 26.21 31.56
C VAL A 149 15.09 25.64 30.44
N PHE A 150 14.28 26.45 29.74
CA PHE A 150 13.32 25.95 28.74
C PHE A 150 13.61 26.27 27.26
N ASN A 151 14.78 26.81 26.91
CA ASN A 151 15.19 26.93 25.51
C ASN A 151 16.32 25.96 25.18
N LYS A 152 15.96 24.72 24.81
CA LYS A 152 16.73 23.89 23.88
C LYS A 152 15.90 22.81 23.23
#